data_AF-A0A5D0XQ88-F1
#
_entry.id   AF-A0A5D0XQ88-F1
#
_cell.length_a   1.000
_cell.length_b   1.000
_cell.length_c   1.000
_cell.angle_alpha   90.00
_cell.angle_beta   90.00
_cell.angle_gamma   90.00
#
_symmetry.space_group_name_H-M   'P 1'
#
loop_
_entity.id
_entity.type
_entity.pdbx_description
1 polymer ?
#
loop_
_entity_poly.entity_id
_entity_poly.type
_entity_poly.pdbx_seq_one_letter_code
_entity_poly.pdbx_strand_id
1 'polypeptide(L)'
;MASTSGVSPASAPCRFVRRVVVPLAALSLALSACTTSGPGAGPTAESTGTESPVQSPTPQPPASSVPASPTGQPAQTGPTADSTPAPSGSTPDAAATSATLTVSIQQDASSEPVQYVLECVDGAPGPASTLPNAEAACARLAQLGTDFFTARPDKDIICTQQYGGPQTASITGDLDGTSVLASFALTDGCQISRWKQAQDILGAPGA
;
A
#
# COMPACT_ATOMS: atom_id res chain seq x y z
N MET A 1 0.38 -66.33 8.72
CA MET A 1 -0.75 -65.37 8.70
C MET A 1 -0.78 -64.70 10.08
N ALA A 2 -0.43 -63.44 10.32
CA ALA A 2 -0.37 -62.26 9.47
C ALA A 2 0.90 -61.43 9.75
N SER A 3 1.33 -60.71 8.72
CA SER A 3 2.60 -59.98 8.62
C SER A 3 2.62 -58.69 9.43
N THR A 4 3.74 -58.45 10.12
CA THR A 4 4.12 -57.16 10.69
C THR A 4 4.81 -56.30 9.63
N SER A 5 4.15 -55.25 9.15
CA SER A 5 4.77 -54.25 8.27
C SER A 5 5.36 -53.12 9.12
N GLY A 6 6.70 -53.06 9.17
CA GLY A 6 7.44 -51.99 9.79
C GLY A 6 7.34 -50.69 8.99
N VAL A 7 7.17 -49.58 9.72
CA VAL A 7 7.18 -48.22 9.18
C VAL A 7 8.63 -47.77 8.96
N SER A 8 8.98 -47.41 7.72
CA SER A 8 10.24 -46.73 7.40
C SER A 8 10.12 -45.23 7.71
N PRO A 9 11.08 -44.61 8.41
CA PRO A 9 11.17 -43.16 8.47
C PRO A 9 11.75 -42.61 7.15
N ALA A 10 10.96 -41.81 6.44
CA ALA A 10 11.43 -41.05 5.30
C ALA A 10 12.44 -39.98 5.78
N SER A 11 13.67 -40.06 5.27
CA SER A 11 14.74 -39.11 5.55
C SER A 11 14.39 -37.71 5.04
N ALA A 12 14.45 -36.72 5.92
CA ALA A 12 14.38 -35.31 5.55
C ALA A 12 15.63 -34.88 4.77
N PRO A 13 15.51 -34.05 3.73
CA PRO A 13 16.67 -33.50 3.04
C PRO A 13 17.36 -32.45 3.90
N CYS A 14 18.61 -32.71 4.30
CA CYS A 14 19.52 -31.72 4.87
C CYS A 14 19.74 -30.58 3.86
N ARG A 15 19.03 -29.48 4.02
CA ARG A 15 19.34 -28.22 3.33
C ARG A 15 20.67 -27.71 3.88
N PHE A 16 21.72 -27.89 3.10
CA PHE A 16 23.06 -27.40 3.37
C PHE A 16 23.03 -25.86 3.32
N VAL A 17 22.89 -25.22 4.48
CA VAL A 17 23.07 -23.77 4.63
C VAL A 17 24.52 -23.47 4.32
N ARG A 18 24.76 -22.98 3.10
CA ARG A 18 26.05 -22.47 2.68
C ARG A 18 26.30 -21.17 3.45
N ARG A 19 26.92 -21.29 4.62
CA ARG A 19 27.46 -20.17 5.40
C ARG A 19 28.50 -19.47 4.53
N VAL A 20 28.09 -18.43 3.81
CA VAL A 20 29.02 -17.51 3.16
C VAL A 20 29.60 -16.64 4.27
N VAL A 21 30.77 -17.03 4.75
CA VAL A 21 31.63 -16.22 5.61
C VAL A 21 32.15 -15.08 4.75
N VAL A 22 31.54 -13.90 4.86
CA VAL A 22 32.08 -12.67 4.28
C VAL A 22 33.24 -12.23 5.19
N PRO A 23 34.47 -12.10 4.67
CA PRO A 23 35.59 -11.66 5.49
C PRO A 23 35.41 -10.18 5.82
N LEU A 24 35.47 -9.84 7.12
CA LEU A 24 35.71 -8.49 7.60
C LEU A 24 37.07 -8.01 7.07
N ALA A 25 37.05 -7.26 5.97
CA ALA A 25 38.16 -6.41 5.60
C ALA A 25 37.98 -5.07 6.32
N ALA A 26 38.62 -4.94 7.48
CA ALA A 26 38.84 -3.67 8.13
C ALA A 26 39.71 -2.79 7.22
N LEU A 27 39.12 -1.75 6.63
CA LEU A 27 39.85 -0.75 5.88
C LEU A 27 39.83 0.57 6.66
N SER A 28 40.77 0.65 7.60
CA SER A 28 41.16 1.89 8.26
C SER A 28 41.95 2.76 7.28
N LEU A 29 41.35 3.83 6.76
CA LEU A 29 42.10 4.89 6.06
C LEU A 29 41.71 6.29 6.55
N ALA A 30 42.62 6.82 7.37
CA ALA A 30 43.11 8.20 7.49
C ALA A 30 42.14 9.38 7.32
N LEU A 31 41.93 10.06 8.45
CA LEU A 31 41.57 11.47 8.57
C LEU A 31 42.59 12.34 7.81
N SER A 32 42.23 12.85 6.64
CA SER A 32 42.94 13.98 6.01
C SER A 32 42.08 15.23 6.13
N ALA A 33 42.42 16.06 7.11
CA ALA A 33 41.99 17.43 7.17
C ALA A 33 42.61 18.22 6.01
N CYS A 34 41.77 18.81 5.16
CA CYS A 34 42.16 19.95 4.34
C CYS A 34 41.22 21.10 4.64
N THR A 35 41.59 21.88 5.65
CA THR A 35 41.21 23.28 5.74
C THR A 35 41.85 24.03 4.59
N THR A 36 41.06 24.62 3.70
CA THR A 36 41.50 25.77 2.92
C THR A 36 40.42 26.85 2.97
N SER A 37 40.70 27.84 3.82
CA SER A 37 40.12 29.16 3.75
C SER A 37 40.60 29.85 2.47
N GLY A 38 39.66 30.44 1.72
CA GLY A 38 39.95 31.32 0.60
C GLY A 38 38.91 32.45 0.54
N PRO A 39 39.32 33.73 0.69
CA PRO A 39 38.43 34.88 0.59
C PRO A 39 38.27 35.30 -0.88
N GLY A 40 37.09 35.03 -1.45
CA GLY A 40 36.70 35.50 -2.79
C GLY A 40 35.79 36.71 -2.68
N ALA A 41 36.36 37.89 -2.88
CA ALA A 41 35.66 39.17 -2.94
C ALA A 41 34.86 39.32 -4.25
N GLY A 42 33.57 39.64 -4.12
CA GLY A 42 32.74 40.46 -5.04
C GLY A 42 32.51 39.99 -6.48
N PRO A 43 31.47 40.49 -7.19
CA PRO A 43 30.75 41.73 -6.91
C PRO A 43 29.25 41.55 -6.60
N THR A 44 28.77 42.54 -5.86
CA THR A 44 27.43 43.13 -5.90
C THR A 44 26.62 42.88 -7.17
N ALA A 45 25.50 42.20 -7.02
CA ALA A 45 24.27 42.49 -7.76
C ALA A 45 23.12 42.53 -6.74
N GLU A 46 22.98 43.71 -6.20
CA GLU A 46 21.78 44.20 -5.54
C GLU A 46 20.60 44.02 -6.50
N SER A 47 19.64 43.17 -6.12
CA SER A 47 18.28 43.25 -6.66
C SER A 47 17.38 43.46 -5.48
N THR A 48 17.35 44.71 -5.03
CA THR A 48 16.26 45.29 -4.26
C THR A 48 15.02 45.24 -5.15
N GLY A 49 14.34 44.09 -5.13
CA GLY A 49 12.98 43.97 -5.59
C GLY A 49 12.12 44.74 -4.60
N THR A 50 11.72 45.95 -4.98
CA THR A 50 10.64 46.69 -4.35
C THR A 50 9.36 45.86 -4.47
N GLU A 51 9.11 44.96 -3.51
CA GLU A 51 7.78 44.39 -3.30
C GLU A 51 6.87 45.51 -2.81
N SER A 52 6.15 46.09 -3.76
CA SER A 52 5.00 46.93 -3.49
C SER A 52 3.99 46.10 -2.70
N PRO A 53 3.43 46.59 -1.58
CA PRO A 53 2.33 45.92 -0.91
C PRO A 53 1.09 46.03 -1.80
N VAL A 54 0.86 45.02 -2.64
CA VAL A 54 -0.44 44.84 -3.29
C VAL A 54 -1.41 44.31 -2.25
N GLN A 55 -2.26 45.23 -1.84
CA GLN A 55 -3.35 45.05 -0.90
C GLN A 55 -4.16 43.80 -1.23
N SER A 56 -4.45 43.02 -0.19
CA SER A 56 -5.47 41.98 -0.16
C SER A 56 -6.80 42.49 -0.73
N PRO A 57 -7.37 41.88 -1.76
CA PRO A 57 -8.81 41.86 -1.90
C PRO A 57 -9.33 40.68 -1.08
N THR A 58 -9.89 40.98 0.10
CA THR A 58 -10.78 40.08 0.83
C THR A 58 -12.08 39.95 0.04
N PRO A 59 -12.42 38.80 -0.58
CA PRO A 59 -13.74 38.62 -1.16
C PRO A 59 -14.71 38.27 -0.03
N GLN A 60 -15.53 39.26 0.28
CA GLN A 60 -16.72 39.22 1.12
C GLN A 60 -17.56 37.93 0.87
N PRO A 61 -18.00 37.20 1.92
CA PRO A 61 -18.91 36.09 1.74
C PRO A 61 -20.27 36.61 1.23
N PRO A 62 -20.84 36.07 0.13
CA PRO A 62 -22.22 36.33 -0.20
C PRO A 62 -23.12 35.74 0.89
N ALA A 63 -23.95 36.61 1.45
CA ALA A 63 -24.99 36.27 2.40
C ALA A 63 -25.95 35.22 1.83
N SER A 64 -26.49 34.43 2.76
CA SER A 64 -27.60 33.50 2.62
C SER A 64 -28.64 33.91 1.58
N SER A 65 -28.99 32.97 0.73
CA SER A 65 -30.29 32.94 0.07
C SER A 65 -30.74 31.49 0.04
N VAL A 66 -31.70 31.17 0.91
CA VAL A 66 -32.39 29.87 0.97
C VAL A 66 -33.56 29.96 -0.02
N PRO A 67 -33.54 29.25 -1.17
CA PRO A 67 -34.75 29.06 -1.95
C PRO A 67 -35.61 27.95 -1.34
N ALA A 68 -36.87 28.31 -1.11
CA ALA A 68 -37.93 27.45 -0.61
C ALA A 68 -38.18 26.22 -1.49
N SER A 69 -38.61 25.15 -0.83
CA SER A 69 -39.08 23.89 -1.41
C SER A 69 -40.19 24.11 -2.44
N PRO A 70 -40.08 23.55 -3.67
CA PRO A 70 -41.25 23.19 -4.44
C PRO A 70 -41.73 21.80 -4.03
N THR A 71 -42.85 21.76 -3.30
CA THR A 71 -43.75 20.61 -3.25
C THR A 71 -44.21 20.31 -4.67
N GLY A 72 -43.81 19.17 -5.22
CA GLY A 72 -44.21 18.73 -6.56
C GLY A 72 -43.78 17.30 -6.80
N GLN A 73 -44.51 16.35 -6.23
CA GLN A 73 -44.35 14.93 -6.49
C GLN A 73 -45.32 14.51 -7.61
N PRO A 74 -44.88 14.32 -8.86
CA PRO A 74 -45.65 13.56 -9.83
C PRO A 74 -45.58 12.08 -9.44
N ALA A 75 -46.75 11.49 -9.20
CA ALA A 75 -46.92 10.05 -9.11
C ALA A 75 -46.57 9.43 -10.47
N GLN A 76 -45.41 8.78 -10.56
CA GLN A 76 -45.08 7.91 -11.68
C GLN A 76 -45.45 6.47 -11.31
N THR A 77 -46.56 6.01 -11.86
CA THR A 77 -46.91 4.59 -11.99
C THR A 77 -45.87 3.92 -12.90
N GLY A 78 -44.84 3.34 -12.30
CA GLY A 78 -43.88 2.49 -13.00
C GLY A 78 -44.50 1.13 -13.36
N PRO A 79 -44.23 0.59 -14.55
CA PRO A 79 -44.68 -0.74 -14.94
C PRO A 79 -43.98 -1.81 -14.07
N THR A 80 -44.72 -2.86 -13.74
CA THR A 80 -44.22 -4.12 -13.16
C THR A 80 -43.09 -4.67 -14.03
N ALA A 81 -41.84 -4.45 -13.60
CA ALA A 81 -40.69 -5.11 -14.17
C ALA A 81 -40.67 -6.56 -13.70
N ASP A 82 -40.89 -7.43 -14.67
CA ASP A 82 -40.66 -8.86 -14.66
C ASP A 82 -39.35 -9.20 -13.94
N SER A 83 -39.46 -9.94 -12.84
CA SER A 83 -38.31 -10.39 -12.04
C SER A 83 -37.57 -11.50 -12.80
N THR A 84 -36.68 -11.10 -13.70
CA THR A 84 -35.62 -11.99 -14.19
C THR A 84 -34.71 -12.34 -13.01
N PRO A 85 -34.49 -13.63 -12.67
CA PRO A 85 -33.55 -14.01 -11.62
C PRO A 85 -32.15 -13.57 -12.04
N ALA A 86 -31.53 -12.70 -11.24
CA ALA A 86 -30.11 -12.40 -11.39
C ALA A 86 -29.32 -13.70 -11.21
N PRO A 87 -28.30 -13.98 -12.04
CA PRO A 87 -27.40 -15.09 -11.77
C PRO A 87 -26.74 -14.82 -10.42
N SER A 88 -26.84 -15.78 -9.50
CA SER A 88 -25.99 -15.82 -8.30
C SER A 88 -24.54 -15.90 -8.77
N GLY A 89 -23.92 -14.74 -8.95
CA GLY A 89 -22.47 -14.64 -8.93
C GLY A 89 -22.05 -15.05 -7.52
N SER A 90 -21.30 -16.13 -7.42
CA SER A 90 -20.64 -16.52 -6.18
C SER A 90 -19.75 -15.35 -5.75
N THR A 91 -20.24 -14.52 -4.84
CA THR A 91 -19.35 -13.67 -4.04
C THR A 91 -18.31 -14.62 -3.45
N PRO A 92 -17.00 -14.37 -3.65
CA PRO A 92 -15.96 -15.06 -2.89
C PRO A 92 -16.39 -15.03 -1.44
N ASP A 93 -16.50 -16.20 -0.83
CA ASP A 93 -16.93 -16.31 0.54
C ASP A 93 -15.86 -15.63 1.41
N ALA A 94 -16.13 -14.38 1.79
CA ALA A 94 -15.17 -13.59 2.53
C ALA A 94 -14.84 -14.19 3.89
N ALA A 95 -15.67 -15.15 4.34
CA ALA A 95 -15.47 -15.91 5.56
C ALA A 95 -14.51 -17.10 5.40
N ALA A 96 -13.91 -17.33 4.23
CA ALA A 96 -12.97 -18.43 4.01
C ALA A 96 -11.51 -17.99 3.76
N THR A 97 -11.21 -16.68 3.65
CA THR A 97 -9.85 -16.23 3.32
C THR A 97 -8.85 -16.59 4.43
N SER A 98 -7.77 -17.28 4.04
CA SER A 98 -6.65 -17.62 4.90
C SER A 98 -5.37 -16.95 4.40
N ALA A 99 -4.62 -16.30 5.28
CA ALA A 99 -3.43 -15.54 4.88
C ALA A 99 -2.34 -15.58 5.96
N THR A 100 -1.08 -15.55 5.52
CA THR A 100 0.07 -15.25 6.38
C THR A 100 1.01 -14.35 5.60
N LEU A 101 0.91 -13.05 5.88
CA LEU A 101 1.57 -12.00 5.12
C LEU A 101 2.50 -11.18 6.02
N THR A 102 3.62 -10.77 5.45
CA THR A 102 4.47 -9.69 5.97
C THR A 102 4.18 -8.44 5.16
N VAL A 103 3.79 -7.38 5.86
CA VAL A 103 3.54 -6.05 5.31
C VAL A 103 4.68 -5.15 5.75
N SER A 104 5.44 -4.62 4.79
CA SER A 104 6.55 -3.69 5.05
C SER A 104 6.17 -2.33 4.50
N ILE A 105 6.26 -1.28 5.32
CA ILE A 105 5.94 0.10 4.93
C ILE A 105 7.14 0.97 5.23
N GLN A 106 7.61 1.71 4.22
CA GLN A 106 8.72 2.64 4.34
C GLN A 106 8.23 4.06 4.02
N GLN A 107 8.38 4.98 4.96
CA GLN A 107 7.84 6.34 4.83
C GLN A 107 8.60 7.18 3.80
N ASP A 108 9.93 7.04 3.76
CA ASP A 108 10.80 7.66 2.77
C ASP A 108 12.12 6.88 2.68
N ALA A 109 12.95 7.18 1.68
CA ALA A 109 14.20 6.47 1.41
C ALA A 109 15.21 6.50 2.57
N SER A 110 15.11 7.46 3.48
CA SER A 110 15.99 7.60 4.66
C SER A 110 15.44 6.92 5.90
N SER A 111 14.15 6.56 5.90
CA SER A 111 13.48 5.88 7.01
C SER A 111 13.68 4.37 6.95
N GLU A 112 13.79 3.71 8.11
CA GLU A 112 13.80 2.25 8.16
C GLU A 112 12.37 1.70 7.91
N PRO A 113 12.21 0.63 7.11
CA PRO A 113 10.90 0.03 6.88
C PRO A 113 10.33 -0.56 8.17
N VAL A 114 9.07 -0.23 8.47
CA VAL A 114 8.31 -0.84 9.56
C VAL A 114 7.61 -2.09 9.03
N GLN A 115 7.79 -3.21 9.72
CA GLN A 115 7.20 -4.49 9.36
C GLN A 115 6.04 -4.86 10.29
N TYR A 116 4.98 -5.39 9.68
CA TYR A 116 3.82 -5.97 10.34
C TYR A 116 3.57 -7.38 9.83
N VAL A 117 2.96 -8.20 10.67
CA VAL A 117 2.44 -9.51 10.31
C VAL A 117 0.93 -9.40 10.23
N LEU A 118 0.35 -9.98 9.20
CA LEU A 118 -1.08 -10.17 9.05
C LEU A 118 -1.36 -11.64 8.86
N GLU A 119 -1.99 -12.24 9.85
CA GLU A 119 -2.51 -13.60 9.80
C GLU A 119 -4.03 -13.52 9.73
N CYS A 120 -4.62 -14.17 8.72
CA CYS A 120 -6.07 -14.30 8.61
C CYS A 120 -6.43 -15.79 8.63
N VAL A 121 -7.42 -16.15 9.43
CA VAL A 121 -7.97 -17.50 9.56
C VAL A 121 -9.48 -17.37 9.41
N ASP A 122 -10.04 -18.00 8.37
CA ASP A 122 -11.48 -17.92 8.05
C ASP A 122 -12.00 -16.47 8.00
N GLY A 123 -11.24 -15.59 7.34
CA GLY A 123 -11.58 -14.17 7.17
C GLY A 123 -11.40 -13.29 8.41
N ALA A 124 -11.04 -13.86 9.56
CA ALA A 124 -10.81 -13.14 10.81
C ALA A 124 -9.31 -13.04 11.14
N PRO A 125 -8.87 -12.01 11.89
CA PRO A 125 -7.45 -11.88 12.26
C PRO A 125 -7.03 -12.97 13.26
N GLY A 126 -5.93 -13.63 12.95
CA GLY A 126 -5.27 -14.60 13.82
C GLY A 126 -4.37 -13.94 14.88
N PRO A 127 -3.98 -14.70 15.93
CA PRO A 127 -3.20 -14.19 17.06
C PRO A 127 -1.78 -13.72 16.68
N ALA A 128 -1.25 -14.14 15.53
CA ALA A 128 0.07 -13.66 15.07
C ALA A 128 0.01 -12.26 14.43
N SER A 129 -1.19 -11.70 14.18
CA SER A 129 -1.34 -10.40 13.56
C SER A 129 -0.82 -9.26 14.45
N THR A 130 0.06 -8.44 13.89
CA THR A 130 0.55 -7.19 14.52
C THR A 130 0.10 -5.94 13.78
N LEU A 131 -0.62 -6.09 12.67
CA LEU A 131 -1.17 -4.97 11.91
C LEU A 131 -2.28 -4.25 12.72
N PRO A 132 -2.23 -2.92 12.90
CA PRO A 132 -3.20 -2.19 13.74
C PRO A 132 -4.67 -2.37 13.33
N ASN A 133 -4.94 -2.54 12.04
CA ASN A 133 -6.30 -2.67 11.48
C ASN A 133 -6.55 -4.09 10.92
N ALA A 134 -6.09 -5.13 11.62
CA ALA A 134 -6.11 -6.50 11.10
C ALA A 134 -7.50 -7.00 10.64
N GLU A 135 -8.58 -6.64 11.34
CA GLU A 135 -9.95 -7.02 10.95
C GLU A 135 -10.34 -6.46 9.58
N ALA A 136 -10.15 -5.15 9.37
CA ALA A 136 -10.42 -4.51 8.09
C ALA A 136 -9.50 -5.03 6.99
N ALA A 137 -8.24 -5.31 7.33
CA ALA A 137 -7.26 -5.87 6.40
C ALA A 137 -7.67 -7.26 5.91
N CYS A 138 -8.10 -8.18 6.78
CA CYS A 138 -8.57 -9.51 6.38
C CYS A 138 -9.82 -9.43 5.50
N ALA A 139 -10.79 -8.59 5.87
CA ALA A 139 -11.97 -8.35 5.04
C ALA A 139 -11.59 -7.79 3.66
N ARG A 140 -10.58 -6.93 3.60
CA ARG A 140 -10.11 -6.35 2.35
C ARG A 140 -9.36 -7.35 1.48
N LEU A 141 -8.55 -8.24 2.06
CA LEU A 141 -7.89 -9.33 1.35
C LEU A 141 -8.91 -10.21 0.63
N ALA A 142 -9.98 -10.60 1.33
CA ALA A 142 -11.05 -11.40 0.76
C ALA A 142 -11.74 -10.74 -0.44
N GLN A 143 -11.93 -9.41 -0.40
CA GLN A 143 -12.55 -8.66 -1.49
C GLN A 143 -11.64 -8.51 -2.71
N LEU A 144 -10.34 -8.29 -2.48
CA LEU A 144 -9.36 -8.08 -3.55
C LEU A 144 -8.94 -9.39 -4.22
N GLY A 145 -8.87 -10.47 -3.44
CA GLY A 145 -8.40 -11.78 -3.89
C GLY A 145 -6.89 -11.81 -4.22
N THR A 146 -6.39 -13.01 -4.53
CA THR A 146 -4.97 -13.25 -4.82
C THR A 146 -4.49 -12.58 -6.11
N ASP A 147 -5.35 -12.46 -7.12
CA ASP A 147 -5.02 -11.85 -8.41
C ASP A 147 -4.50 -10.41 -8.23
N PHE A 148 -5.14 -9.61 -7.37
CA PHE A 148 -4.71 -8.22 -7.12
C PHE A 148 -3.26 -8.10 -6.62
N PHE A 149 -2.81 -9.06 -5.81
CA PHE A 149 -1.46 -9.06 -5.21
C PHE A 149 -0.41 -9.74 -6.09
N THR A 150 -0.83 -10.53 -7.09
CA THR A 150 0.06 -11.17 -8.07
C THR A 150 0.10 -10.43 -9.41
N ALA A 151 -0.87 -9.55 -9.65
CA ALA A 151 -0.98 -8.76 -10.86
C ALA A 151 0.28 -7.91 -11.09
N ARG A 152 0.82 -8.01 -12.30
CA ARG A 152 1.88 -7.13 -12.76
C ARG A 152 1.28 -5.84 -13.30
N PRO A 153 1.94 -4.68 -13.11
CA PRO A 153 1.53 -3.44 -13.74
C PRO A 153 1.44 -3.63 -15.26
N ASP A 154 0.28 -3.32 -15.80
CA ASP A 154 0.05 -3.30 -17.25
C ASP A 154 0.86 -2.14 -17.86
N LYS A 155 1.59 -2.44 -18.93
CA LYS A 155 2.48 -1.47 -19.59
C LYS A 155 1.75 -0.64 -20.64
N ASP A 156 0.56 -1.06 -21.03
CA ASP A 156 -0.26 -0.37 -22.03
C ASP A 156 -1.23 0.63 -21.37
N ILE A 157 -1.33 0.64 -20.03
CA ILE A 157 -2.10 1.63 -19.30
C ILE A 157 -1.33 2.95 -19.21
N ILE A 158 -1.97 4.02 -19.69
CA ILE A 158 -1.46 5.38 -19.54
C ILE A 158 -1.86 5.94 -18.18
N CYS A 159 -0.85 6.23 -17.35
CA CYS A 159 -1.02 6.76 -16.01
C CYS A 159 -0.70 8.26 -15.97
N THR A 160 -1.38 9.00 -15.09
CA THR A 160 -1.05 10.41 -14.86
C THR A 160 0.25 10.53 -14.07
N GLN A 161 1.08 11.53 -14.38
CA GLN A 161 2.32 11.83 -13.65
C GLN A 161 2.04 12.60 -12.34
N GLN A 162 1.31 11.97 -11.42
CA GLN A 162 0.96 12.53 -10.11
C GLN A 162 1.82 11.90 -9.02
N TYR A 163 2.55 12.72 -8.27
CA TYR A 163 3.33 12.28 -7.13
C TYR A 163 2.53 12.46 -5.85
N GLY A 164 2.24 11.35 -5.17
CA GLY A 164 1.48 11.28 -3.91
C GLY A 164 2.33 11.16 -2.66
N GLY A 165 3.65 10.99 -2.79
CA GLY A 165 4.59 10.95 -1.65
C GLY A 165 5.75 9.98 -1.84
N PRO A 166 6.77 10.03 -0.96
CA PRO A 166 7.94 9.15 -1.02
C PRO A 166 7.68 7.74 -0.49
N GLN A 167 6.52 7.53 0.13
CA GLN A 167 6.16 6.29 0.80
C GLN A 167 6.09 5.11 -0.20
N THR A 168 6.63 3.98 0.24
CA THR A 168 6.54 2.70 -0.48
C THR A 168 6.09 1.60 0.48
N ALA A 169 5.55 0.52 -0.08
CA ALA A 169 5.22 -0.67 0.70
C ALA A 169 5.42 -1.95 -0.11
N SER A 170 5.61 -3.05 0.60
CA SER A 170 5.55 -4.40 0.04
C SER A 170 4.71 -5.33 0.90
N ILE A 171 4.03 -6.27 0.24
CA ILE A 171 3.27 -7.33 0.88
C ILE A 171 3.80 -8.65 0.30
N THR A 172 4.27 -9.54 1.17
CA THR A 172 4.83 -10.83 0.79
C THR A 172 4.26 -11.93 1.68
N GLY A 173 4.02 -13.12 1.13
CA GLY A 173 3.65 -14.28 1.93
C GLY A 173 2.74 -15.24 1.17
N ASP A 174 1.79 -15.84 1.89
CA ASP A 174 0.78 -16.73 1.35
C ASP A 174 -0.63 -16.13 1.56
N LEU A 175 -1.46 -16.22 0.54
CA LEU A 175 -2.87 -15.86 0.55
C LEU A 175 -3.64 -16.97 -0.18
N ASP A 176 -4.52 -17.66 0.54
CA ASP A 176 -5.32 -18.78 0.03
C ASP A 176 -4.48 -19.85 -0.71
N GLY A 177 -3.30 -20.17 -0.17
CA GLY A 177 -2.35 -21.13 -0.74
C GLY A 177 -1.56 -20.61 -1.96
N THR A 178 -1.73 -19.33 -2.31
CA THR A 178 -1.00 -18.66 -3.38
C THR A 178 0.08 -17.77 -2.80
N SER A 179 1.33 -17.97 -3.24
CA SER A 179 2.41 -17.07 -2.86
C SER A 179 2.23 -15.71 -3.55
N VAL A 180 2.22 -14.64 -2.75
CA VAL A 180 2.04 -13.27 -3.23
C VAL A 180 3.28 -12.43 -2.97
N LEU A 181 3.57 -11.54 -3.92
CA LEU A 181 4.58 -10.48 -3.79
C LEU A 181 4.06 -9.24 -4.51
N ALA A 182 3.58 -8.29 -3.73
CA ALA A 182 3.07 -7.02 -4.23
C ALA A 182 3.95 -5.87 -3.75
N SER A 183 4.25 -4.92 -4.64
CA SER A 183 4.91 -3.66 -4.31
C SER A 183 4.00 -2.48 -4.62
N PHE A 184 4.05 -1.46 -3.77
CA PHE A 184 3.22 -0.26 -3.85
C PHE A 184 4.11 0.98 -3.74
N ALA A 185 3.80 2.00 -4.52
CA ALA A 185 4.41 3.31 -4.43
C ALA A 185 3.37 4.39 -4.75
N LEU A 186 3.73 5.65 -4.57
CA LEU A 186 2.85 6.79 -4.80
C LEU A 186 3.42 7.71 -5.90
N THR A 187 4.02 7.14 -6.95
CA THR A 187 4.75 7.93 -7.97
C THR A 187 3.94 8.27 -9.23
N ASP A 188 2.78 7.65 -9.44
CA ASP A 188 1.84 8.00 -10.51
C ASP A 188 0.39 7.66 -10.13
N GLY A 189 -0.57 8.10 -10.96
CA GLY A 189 -1.99 7.94 -10.69
C GLY A 189 -2.49 6.49 -10.62
N CYS A 190 -1.89 5.56 -11.38
CA CYS A 190 -2.25 4.15 -11.32
C CYS A 190 -1.76 3.52 -10.02
N GLN A 191 -0.52 3.82 -9.63
CA GLN A 191 0.03 3.30 -8.38
C GLN A 191 -0.68 3.88 -7.14
N ILE A 192 -1.02 5.17 -7.15
CA ILE A 192 -1.84 5.79 -6.09
C ILE A 192 -3.23 5.12 -6.03
N SER A 193 -3.85 4.85 -7.17
CA SER A 193 -5.15 4.18 -7.22
C SER A 193 -5.08 2.75 -6.69
N ARG A 194 -3.99 2.03 -6.96
CA ARG A 194 -3.75 0.69 -6.41
C ARG A 194 -3.50 0.74 -4.90
N TRP A 195 -2.75 1.73 -4.41
CA TRP A 195 -2.57 1.94 -2.97
C TRP A 195 -3.91 2.14 -2.26
N LYS A 196 -4.75 3.04 -2.78
CA LYS A 196 -6.09 3.31 -2.21
C LYS A 196 -6.95 2.07 -2.12
N GLN A 197 -6.85 1.17 -3.10
CA GLN A 197 -7.54 -0.11 -3.04
C GLN A 197 -7.03 -1.03 -1.93
N ALA A 198 -5.80 -0.87 -1.44
CA ALA A 198 -5.22 -1.65 -0.34
C ALA A 198 -5.07 -0.85 0.96
N GLN A 199 -5.72 0.32 1.09
CA GLN A 199 -5.50 1.24 2.21
C GLN A 199 -5.87 0.65 3.58
N ASP A 200 -6.81 -0.29 3.65
CA ASP A 200 -7.17 -0.96 4.91
C ASP A 200 -6.03 -1.86 5.43
N ILE A 201 -5.08 -2.20 4.55
CA ILE A 201 -3.86 -2.96 4.87
C ILE A 201 -2.66 -2.01 5.06
N LEU A 202 -2.53 -1.00 4.20
CA LEU A 202 -1.34 -0.14 4.11
C LEU A 202 -1.45 1.20 4.85
N GLY A 203 -2.66 1.59 5.27
CA GLY A 203 -2.98 2.94 5.70
C GLY A 203 -3.27 3.90 4.54
N ALA A 204 -3.68 5.10 4.89
CA ALA A 204 -3.94 6.16 3.92
C ALA A 204 -2.63 6.56 3.21
N PRO A 205 -2.69 6.88 1.91
CA PRO A 205 -1.50 7.29 1.16
C PRO A 205 -0.97 8.64 1.69
N GLY A 206 0.32 8.70 1.99
CA GLY A 206 1.00 9.93 2.45
C GLY A 206 0.75 10.28 3.92
N ALA A 207 0.34 9.30 4.73
CA ALA A 207 0.08 9.43 6.17
C ALA A 207 1.29 9.10 7.04
#